data_AF-A0A956C8H2-F1
#
_entry.id   AF-A0A956C8H2-F1
#
_cell.length_a   1.000
_cell.length_b   1.000
_cell.length_c   1.000
_cell.angle_alpha   90.00
_cell.angle_beta   90.00
_cell.angle_gamma   90.00
#
_symmetry.space_group_name_H-M   'P 1'
#
loop_
_entity.id
_entity.type
_entity.pdbx_description
1 polymer ?
#
loop_
_entity_poly.entity_id
_entity_poly.type
_entity_poly.pdbx_seq_one_letter_code
_entity_poly.pdbx_strand_id
1 'polypeptide(L)' 'MKWAEREHVYTVALPKVGAGLGKLSWVDDVRPLFVEMFEESNCEFVVYEDFRHEHEG' A
#
# COMPACT_ATOMS: atom_id res chain seq x y z
N MET A 1 -1.69 -20.14 1.99
CA MET A 1 -1.44 -19.33 3.20
C MET A 1 -0.52 -18.19 2.82
N LYS A 2 -0.96 -16.95 3.01
CA LYS A 2 -0.17 -15.75 2.66
C LYS A 2 0.96 -15.58 3.68
N TRP A 3 2.07 -14.94 3.29
CA TRP A 3 3.24 -14.76 4.17
C TRP A 3 2.86 -14.10 5.51
N ALA A 4 2.04 -13.05 5.46
CA ALA A 4 1.61 -12.31 6.64
C ALA A 4 0.90 -13.22 7.67
N GLU A 5 0.10 -14.18 7.22
CA GLU A 5 -0.60 -15.12 8.11
C GLU A 5 0.37 -16.06 8.82
N ARG A 6 1.39 -16.53 8.11
CA ARG A 6 2.40 -17.45 8.65
C ARG A 6 3.27 -16.77 9.70
N GLU A 7 3.58 -15.49 9.49
CA GLU A 7 4.44 -14.71 10.39
C GLU A 7 3.65 -13.94 11.45
N HIS A 8 2.33 -14.14 11.55
CA HIS A 8 1.44 -13.43 12.48
C HIS A 8 1.54 -11.89 12.34
N VAL A 9 1.63 -11.40 11.09
CA VAL A 9 1.60 -9.98 10.76
C VAL A 9 0.16 -9.58 10.46
N TYR A 10 -0.37 -8.67 11.27
CA TYR A 10 -1.75 -8.20 11.18
C TYR A 10 -1.89 -6.82 10.53
N THR A 11 -0.80 -6.06 10.42
CA THR A 11 -0.81 -4.73 9.82
C THR A 11 0.51 -4.46 9.10
N VAL A 12 0.43 -3.89 7.90
CA VAL A 12 1.58 -3.41 7.12
C VAL A 12 1.31 -1.98 6.69
N ALA A 13 2.25 -1.08 6.99
CA ALA A 13 2.21 0.30 6.51
C ALA A 13 3.24 0.49 5.37
N LEU A 14 2.83 1.10 4.27
CA LEU A 14 3.65 1.22 3.05
C LEU A 14 3.36 2.52 2.28
N PRO A 15 4.30 3.00 1.44
CA PRO A 15 4.03 4.08 0.50
C PRO A 15 3.21 3.59 -0.70
N LYS A 16 2.84 4.50 -1.61
CA LYS A 16 2.26 4.18 -2.93
C LYS A 16 3.26 3.42 -3.82
N VAL A 17 3.34 2.09 -3.63
CA VAL A 17 4.30 1.21 -4.34
C VAL A 17 4.12 1.35 -5.85
N GLY A 18 5.23 1.45 -6.59
CA GLY A 18 5.20 1.52 -8.06
C GLY A 18 4.74 2.86 -8.66
N ALA A 19 4.10 3.73 -7.88
CA ALA A 19 3.52 5.00 -8.34
C ALA A 19 4.43 6.24 -8.15
N GLY A 20 5.74 6.02 -7.98
CA GLY A 20 6.73 7.07 -7.71
C GLY A 20 7.03 7.96 -8.92
N LEU A 21 8.17 7.73 -9.60
CA LEU A 21 8.69 8.55 -10.72
C LEU A 21 7.83 8.52 -12.00
N GLY A 22 6.49 8.50 -11.88
CA GLY A 22 5.55 8.52 -13.01
C GLY A 22 5.46 7.20 -13.79
N LYS A 23 5.85 6.06 -13.19
CA LYS A 23 5.84 4.76 -13.88
C LYS A 23 4.44 4.15 -13.99
N LEU A 24 3.70 4.09 -12.88
CA LEU A 24 2.33 3.56 -12.81
C LEU A 24 1.43 4.59 -12.11
N SER A 25 0.16 4.64 -12.50
CA SER A 25 -0.86 5.38 -11.77
C SER A 25 -1.21 4.63 -10.49
N TRP A 26 -1.07 5.28 -9.33
CA TRP A 26 -1.54 4.69 -8.08
C TRP A 26 -3.03 4.37 -8.16
N VAL A 27 -3.82 5.29 -8.71
CA VAL A 27 -5.28 5.21 -8.71
C VAL A 27 -5.78 4.20 -9.73
N ASP A 28 -5.21 4.21 -10.93
CA ASP A 28 -5.75 3.45 -12.06
C ASP A 28 -5.10 2.06 -12.20
N ASP A 29 -3.82 1.92 -11.82
CA ASP A 29 -3.08 0.67 -12.01
C ASP A 29 -2.87 -0.11 -10.70
N VAL A 30 -2.30 0.54 -9.68
CA VAL A 30 -1.78 -0.18 -8.51
C VAL A 30 -2.84 -0.46 -7.45
N ARG A 31 -3.63 0.54 -7.08
CA ARG A 31 -4.66 0.41 -6.03
C ARG A 31 -5.69 -0.69 -6.33
N PRO A 32 -6.22 -0.85 -7.56
CA PRO A 32 -7.15 -1.93 -7.87
C PRO A 32 -6.54 -3.31 -7.64
N LEU A 33 -5.28 -3.51 -8.06
CA LEU A 33 -4.56 -4.76 -7.84
C LEU A 33 -4.34 -5.05 -6.35
N PHE A 34 -4.01 -4.02 -5.56
CA PHE A 34 -3.89 -4.15 -4.11
C PHE A 34 -5.20 -4.60 -3.48
N VAL A 35 -6.32 -4.00 -3.87
CA VAL A 35 -7.65 -4.40 -3.38
C VAL A 35 -7.91 -5.87 -3.73
N GLU A 36 -7.76 -6.25 -5.01
CA GLU A 36 -7.99 -7.64 -5.45
C GLU A 36 -7.09 -8.65 -4.73
N MET A 37 -5.81 -8.36 -4.56
CA MET A 37 -4.86 -9.28 -3.93
C MET A 37 -5.05 -9.43 -2.41
N PHE A 38 -5.53 -8.38 -1.74
CA PHE A 38 -5.59 -8.30 -0.29
C PHE A 38 -7.01 -8.32 0.29
N GLU A 39 -8.06 -8.36 -0.53
CA GLU A 39 -9.47 -8.38 -0.08
C GLU A 39 -9.75 -9.49 0.95
N GLU A 40 -9.19 -10.68 0.75
CA GLU A 40 -9.37 -11.84 1.65
C GLU A 40 -8.24 -11.97 2.70
N SER A 41 -7.40 -10.94 2.89
CA SER A 41 -6.30 -10.97 3.84
C SER A 41 -6.75 -10.64 5.26
N ASN A 42 -6.29 -11.42 6.25
CA ASN A 42 -6.42 -11.06 7.67
C ASN A 42 -5.42 -9.97 8.13
N CYS A 43 -4.57 -9.50 7.23
CA CYS A 43 -3.61 -8.41 7.45
C CYS A 43 -4.12 -7.12 6.80
N GLU A 44 -4.20 -6.05 7.59
CA GLU A 44 -4.55 -4.70 7.16
C GLU A 44 -3.37 -4.02 6.45
N PHE A 45 -3.64 -3.35 5.33
CA PHE A 45 -2.62 -2.60 4.58
C PHE A 45 -2.94 -1.11 4.60
N VAL A 46 -2.08 -0.33 5.24
CA VAL A 46 -2.21 1.13 5.39
C VAL A 46 -1.26 1.81 4.39
N VAL A 47 -1.82 2.60 3.47
CA VAL A 47 -1.03 3.33 2.47
C VAL A 47 -0.91 4.79 2.87
N TYR A 48 0.33 5.30 2.96
CA TYR A 48 0.58 6.74 3.17
C TYR A 48 0.38 7.48 1.85
N GLU A 49 -0.68 8.29 1.75
CA GLU A 49 -1.03 8.97 0.51
C GLU A 49 -0.54 10.43 0.44
N ASP A 50 -0.37 11.10 1.57
CA ASP A 50 0.05 12.50 1.67
C ASP A 50 1.22 12.66 2.64
N PHE A 51 2.39 13.01 2.12
CA PHE A 51 3.40 13.75 2.87
C PHE A 51 3.24 15.22 2.50
N ARG A 52 2.41 15.98 3.23
CA ARG A 52 2.48 17.43 3.15
C ARG A 52 3.74 17.85 3.88
N HIS A 53 4.78 18.22 3.15
CA HIS A 53 5.89 19.02 3.69
C HIS A 53 5.34 20.41 4.04
N GLU A 54 4.65 20.54 5.18
CA GLU A 54 4.31 21.86 5.75
C GLU A 54 5.53 22.53 6.43
N HIS A 55 6.72 21.95 6.28
CA HIS A 55 8.00 22.48 6.78
C HIS A 55 9.08 22.37 5.70
N GLU A 56 8.89 23.08 4.59
CA GLU A 56 10.01 23.62 3.82
C GLU A 56 9.87 25.14 3.90
N GLY A 57 10.66 25.75 4.79
CA GLY A 57 10.67 27.19 5.05
C GLY A 57 11.42 28.00 4.00
#